data_AF-A0A418WAY9-F1
#
_entry.id   AF-A0A418WAY9-F1
#
_cell.length_a   1.000
_cell.length_b   1.000
_cell.length_c   1.000
_cell.angle_alpha   90.00
_cell.angle_beta   90.00
_cell.angle_gamma   90.00
#
_symmetry.space_group_name_H-M   'P 1'
#
loop_
_entity.id
_entity.type
_entity.pdbx_description
1 polymer ?
#
loop_
_entity_poly.entity_id
_entity_poly.type
_entity_poly.pdbx_seq_one_letter_code
_entity_poly.pdbx_strand_id
1 'polypeptide(L)'
;MSEKGLVFPSRPLTARPPGTGLASSLWSILVAVLVLGGFVVITVPPIPDLLADWSIRKTAQPSPNSQIAEGECKTHLVLVTCNATLTLYRPGQPKLEHETTIYFVDLHTGDYSAMVMADPARPEYLTTDLALETFWNRAITLGLSIPLFALLAWGMLRYGFGRLREGRRLRAALRDKPMRPTMLRLEGRGPKGWAVAGVDHNGAPVRRVWAVPRRAKPVVLDADKGLILGVTVDGSVAMPLDAKLRWVDFTKQEREALSNSLTA
;
A
#
# COMPACT_ATOMS: atom_id res chain seq x y z
N MET A 1 -41.11 -28.98 7.44
CA MET A 1 -39.86 -29.16 8.22
C MET A 1 -40.02 -28.39 9.51
N SER A 2 -39.93 -29.10 10.63
CA SER A 2 -40.22 -28.59 11.97
C SER A 2 -39.36 -27.38 12.31
N GLU A 3 -39.98 -26.25 12.69
CA GLU A 3 -39.35 -25.12 13.37
C GLU A 3 -38.74 -25.61 14.70
N LYS A 4 -37.56 -26.22 14.67
CA LYS A 4 -36.69 -26.21 15.84
C LYS A 4 -36.13 -24.79 15.93
N GLY A 5 -36.76 -23.98 16.77
CA GLY A 5 -36.37 -22.59 16.97
C GLY A 5 -34.90 -22.49 17.35
N LEU A 6 -34.11 -21.82 16.50
CA LEU A 6 -32.72 -21.53 16.80
C LEU A 6 -32.67 -20.71 18.11
N VAL A 7 -32.04 -21.25 19.16
CA VAL A 7 -32.02 -20.59 20.47
C VAL A 7 -30.98 -19.47 20.43
N PHE A 8 -31.44 -18.27 20.07
CA PHE A 8 -30.59 -17.09 19.98
C PHE A 8 -30.88 -16.12 21.13
N PRO A 9 -29.85 -15.61 21.84
CA PRO A 9 -30.07 -14.71 22.97
C PRO A 9 -30.62 -13.36 22.51
N SER A 10 -31.60 -12.83 23.24
CA SER A 10 -32.25 -11.54 22.97
C SER A 10 -31.53 -10.35 23.59
N ARG A 11 -30.52 -10.58 24.44
CA ARG A 11 -29.73 -9.52 25.08
C ARG A 11 -28.86 -8.77 24.05
N PRO A 12 -28.44 -7.53 24.36
CA PRO A 12 -27.43 -6.84 23.58
C PRO A 12 -26.12 -7.63 23.53
N LEU A 13 -25.55 -7.73 22.33
CA LEU A 13 -24.30 -8.41 22.03
C LEU A 13 -23.32 -7.42 21.36
N THR A 14 -22.03 -7.67 21.55
CA THR A 14 -20.95 -6.99 20.85
C THR A 14 -20.28 -7.94 19.85
N ALA A 15 -20.36 -7.60 18.56
CA ALA A 15 -19.71 -8.35 17.50
C ALA A 15 -18.39 -7.72 17.06
N ARG A 16 -17.40 -8.58 16.78
CA ARG A 16 -16.08 -8.28 16.23
C ARG A 16 -16.03 -8.73 14.78
N PRO A 17 -16.41 -7.86 13.83
CA PRO A 17 -16.55 -8.23 12.43
C PRO A 17 -15.26 -8.79 11.81
N PRO A 18 -15.35 -9.89 11.04
CA PRO A 18 -14.19 -10.47 10.37
C PRO A 18 -13.62 -9.48 9.34
N GLY A 19 -12.29 -9.48 9.18
CA GLY A 19 -11.61 -8.60 8.22
C GLY A 19 -11.48 -7.14 8.64
N THR A 20 -12.04 -6.73 9.78
CA THR A 20 -11.93 -5.34 10.31
C THR A 20 -10.78 -5.13 11.28
N GLY A 21 -9.85 -6.08 11.39
CA GLY A 21 -8.74 -6.02 12.33
C GLY A 21 -7.90 -4.75 12.13
N LEU A 22 -7.63 -4.03 13.23
CA LEU A 22 -6.78 -2.83 13.23
C LEU A 22 -5.43 -3.08 12.56
N ALA A 23 -4.84 -4.26 12.78
CA ALA A 23 -3.55 -4.64 12.20
C ALA A 23 -3.51 -4.59 10.67
N SER A 24 -4.55 -5.07 9.97
CA SER A 24 -4.55 -5.09 8.49
C SER A 24 -4.65 -3.69 7.90
N SER A 25 -5.41 -2.80 8.53
CA SER A 25 -5.56 -1.42 8.05
C SER A 25 -4.33 -0.58 8.40
N LEU A 26 -3.73 -0.78 9.59
CA LEU A 26 -2.46 -0.15 9.96
C LEU A 26 -1.31 -0.62 9.07
N TRP A 27 -1.28 -1.90 8.72
CA TRP A 27 -0.31 -2.44 7.77
C TRP A 27 -0.40 -1.76 6.40
N SER A 28 -1.61 -1.53 5.89
CA SER A 28 -1.82 -0.86 4.60
C SER A 28 -1.30 0.58 4.62
N ILE A 29 -1.49 1.29 5.74
CA ILE A 29 -0.98 2.66 5.93
C ILE A 29 0.53 2.66 6.09
N LEU A 30 1.09 1.74 6.88
CA LEU A 30 2.53 1.59 7.06
C LEU A 30 3.23 1.35 5.71
N VAL A 31 2.71 0.43 4.90
CA VAL A 31 3.24 0.18 3.55
C VAL A 31 3.16 1.44 2.69
N ALA A 32 2.06 2.19 2.74
CA ALA A 32 1.94 3.45 1.99
C ALA A 32 2.99 4.49 2.42
N VAL A 33 3.23 4.61 3.73
CA VAL A 33 4.26 5.52 4.29
C VAL A 33 5.66 5.07 3.88
N LEU A 34 5.95 3.78 3.93
CA LEU A 34 7.25 3.24 3.51
C LEU A 34 7.52 3.47 2.02
N VAL A 35 6.51 3.25 1.17
CA VAL A 35 6.61 3.53 -0.28
C VAL A 35 6.86 5.03 -0.53
N LEU A 36 6.14 5.90 0.17
CA LEU A 36 6.34 7.35 0.05
C LEU A 36 7.73 7.78 0.56
N GLY A 37 8.17 7.24 1.69
CA GLY A 37 9.50 7.51 2.23
C GLY A 37 10.62 7.05 1.30
N GLY A 38 10.53 5.82 0.78
CA GLY A 38 11.49 5.31 -0.21
C GLY A 38 11.51 6.15 -1.48
N PHE A 39 10.36 6.61 -1.95
CA PHE A 39 10.28 7.50 -3.10
C PHE A 39 10.99 8.85 -2.86
N VAL A 40 10.73 9.49 -1.71
CA VAL A 40 11.38 10.75 -1.33
C VAL A 40 12.91 10.61 -1.29
N VAL A 41 13.41 9.50 -0.73
CA VAL A 41 14.86 9.21 -0.67
C VAL A 41 15.47 9.07 -2.06
N ILE A 42 14.72 8.57 -3.05
CA ILE A 42 15.22 8.39 -4.42
C ILE A 42 15.16 9.70 -5.21
N THR A 43 14.08 10.48 -5.09
CA THR A 43 13.87 11.62 -5.99
C THR A 43 14.31 12.97 -5.46
N VAL A 44 14.47 13.15 -4.15
CA VAL A 44 14.87 14.45 -3.59
C VAL A 44 16.38 14.73 -3.75
N PRO A 45 17.30 13.78 -3.45
CA PRO A 45 18.73 14.02 -3.59
C PRO A 45 19.22 14.53 -4.95
N PRO A 46 18.70 14.10 -6.12
CA PRO A 46 19.16 14.61 -7.41
C PRO A 46 18.62 15.99 -7.82
N ILE A 47 17.68 16.57 -7.05
CA ILE A 47 17.06 17.87 -7.41
C ILE A 47 18.06 19.04 -7.36
N PRO A 48 18.89 19.20 -6.32
CA PRO A 48 19.89 20.27 -6.26
C PRO A 48 20.87 20.22 -7.44
N ASP A 49 21.38 19.03 -7.77
CA ASP A 49 22.28 18.82 -8.91
C ASP A 49 21.61 19.21 -10.23
N LEU A 50 20.35 18.82 -10.43
CA LEU A 50 19.59 19.20 -11.63
C LEU A 50 19.40 20.73 -11.73
N LEU A 51 19.17 21.41 -10.61
CA LEU A 51 19.05 22.87 -10.57
C LEU A 51 20.40 23.57 -10.83
N ALA A 52 21.49 23.03 -10.27
CA ALA A 52 22.84 23.50 -10.54
C ALA A 52 23.16 23.38 -12.03
N ASP A 53 22.95 22.19 -12.61
CA ASP A 53 23.13 21.88 -14.02
C ASP A 53 22.33 22.82 -14.91
N TRP A 54 21.05 23.08 -14.60
CA TRP A 54 20.24 24.05 -15.34
C TRP A 54 20.88 25.44 -15.37
N SER A 55 21.45 25.87 -14.23
CA SER A 55 22.04 27.20 -14.10
C SER A 55 23.36 27.35 -14.87
N ILE A 56 24.13 26.27 -15.05
CA ILE A 56 25.44 26.29 -15.72
C ILE A 56 25.40 25.73 -17.15
N ARG A 57 24.29 25.12 -17.59
CA ARG A 57 24.17 24.40 -18.86
C ARG A 57 24.67 25.17 -20.09
N LYS A 58 24.55 26.50 -20.10
CA LYS A 58 24.96 27.35 -21.24
C LYS A 58 26.39 27.87 -21.14
N THR A 59 26.99 27.84 -19.96
CA THR A 59 28.31 28.42 -19.65
C THR A 59 29.35 27.36 -19.31
N ALA A 60 28.93 26.13 -19.04
CA ALA A 60 29.79 25.01 -18.71
C ALA A 60 30.78 24.70 -19.85
N GLN A 61 32.05 24.57 -19.47
CA GLN A 61 33.16 24.26 -20.36
C GLN A 61 33.99 23.11 -19.78
N PRO A 62 34.73 22.35 -20.62
CA PRO A 62 35.64 21.32 -20.13
C PRO A 62 36.64 21.90 -19.14
N SER A 63 36.78 21.27 -17.97
CA SER A 63 37.66 21.76 -16.91
C SER A 63 39.01 21.02 -16.94
N PRO A 64 40.10 21.67 -17.39
CA PRO A 64 41.38 21.00 -17.64
C PRO A 64 42.09 20.52 -16.36
N ASN A 65 41.76 21.08 -15.20
CA ASN A 65 42.36 20.70 -13.91
C ASN A 65 41.40 19.85 -13.07
N SER A 66 40.58 19.03 -13.72
CA SER A 66 39.60 18.18 -13.05
C SER A 66 39.57 16.77 -13.60
N GLN A 67 39.17 15.83 -12.74
CA GLN A 67 39.10 14.42 -13.08
C GLN A 67 37.95 13.76 -12.32
N ILE A 68 37.45 12.68 -12.89
CA ILE A 68 36.53 11.76 -12.22
C ILE A 68 37.41 10.81 -11.38
N ALA A 69 37.36 10.95 -10.06
CA ALA A 69 38.16 10.12 -9.15
C ALA A 69 37.57 8.71 -9.02
N GLU A 70 36.24 8.63 -8.91
CA GLU A 70 35.49 7.37 -8.83
C GLU A 70 34.23 7.50 -9.68
N GLY A 71 33.86 6.43 -10.37
CA GLY A 71 32.68 6.39 -11.24
C GLY A 71 32.10 4.98 -11.29
N GLU A 72 30.81 4.84 -10.99
CA GLU A 72 30.09 3.57 -11.06
C GLU A 72 28.71 3.78 -11.68
N CYS A 73 28.43 3.09 -12.78
CA CYS A 73 27.11 3.07 -13.40
C CYS A 73 26.42 1.72 -13.20
N LYS A 74 25.14 1.77 -12.83
CA LYS A 74 24.27 0.61 -12.64
C LYS A 74 23.01 0.77 -13.47
N THR A 75 22.69 -0.25 -14.26
CA THR A 75 21.48 -0.29 -15.09
C THR A 75 20.46 -1.25 -14.49
N HIS A 76 19.28 -0.74 -14.18
CA HIS A 76 18.14 -1.50 -13.71
C HIS A 76 16.99 -1.36 -14.71
N LEU A 77 16.79 -2.39 -15.52
CA LEU A 77 15.81 -2.45 -16.61
C LEU A 77 16.06 -1.40 -17.71
N VAL A 78 15.64 -0.16 -17.48
CA VAL A 78 15.84 1.00 -18.37
C VAL A 78 16.34 2.23 -17.60
N LEU A 79 16.45 2.13 -16.27
CA LEU A 79 16.93 3.21 -15.42
C LEU A 79 18.44 3.02 -15.20
N VAL A 80 19.21 3.98 -15.66
CA VAL A 80 20.65 4.05 -15.44
C VAL A 80 20.93 5.00 -14.29
N THR A 81 21.73 4.54 -13.34
CA THR A 81 22.20 5.32 -12.19
C THR A 81 23.72 5.36 -12.23
N CYS A 82 24.30 6.54 -12.39
CA CYS A 82 25.74 6.74 -12.37
C CYS A 82 26.11 7.59 -11.16
N ASN A 83 26.92 7.03 -10.25
CA ASN A 83 27.56 7.77 -9.18
C ASN A 83 28.95 8.18 -9.64
N ALA A 84 29.30 9.45 -9.45
CA ALA A 84 30.63 9.94 -9.78
C ALA A 84 31.14 10.91 -8.70
N THR A 85 32.42 10.78 -8.38
CA THR A 85 33.14 11.70 -7.50
C THR A 85 34.03 12.58 -8.36
N LEU A 86 33.64 13.84 -8.52
CA LEU A 86 34.34 14.84 -9.31
C LEU A 86 35.37 15.55 -8.44
N THR A 87 36.58 15.70 -8.94
CA THR A 87 37.65 16.41 -8.23
C THR A 87 38.20 17.55 -9.07
N LEU A 88 38.37 18.72 -8.45
CA LEU A 88 38.96 19.90 -9.07
C LEU A 88 40.20 20.32 -8.27
N TYR A 89 41.33 20.40 -8.96
CA TYR A 89 42.59 20.87 -8.42
C TYR A 89 42.78 22.36 -8.70
N ARG A 90 42.96 23.16 -7.65
CA ARG A 90 43.27 24.59 -7.76
C ARG A 90 44.63 24.87 -7.13
N PRO A 91 45.56 25.56 -7.83
CA PRO A 91 46.86 25.91 -7.27
C PRO A 91 46.72 26.67 -5.96
N GLY A 92 47.39 26.21 -4.91
CA GLY A 92 47.39 26.86 -3.59
C GLY A 92 46.08 26.74 -2.81
N GLN A 93 45.11 25.94 -3.27
CA GLN A 93 43.84 25.71 -2.60
C GLN A 93 43.63 24.21 -2.33
N PRO A 94 42.84 23.84 -1.30
CA PRO A 94 42.46 22.46 -1.09
C PRO A 94 41.70 21.91 -2.30
N LYS A 95 41.86 20.61 -2.57
CA LYS A 95 41.08 19.92 -3.60
C LYS A 95 39.58 20.09 -3.31
N LEU A 96 38.80 20.41 -4.33
CA LEU A 96 37.36 20.43 -4.24
C LEU A 96 36.85 19.06 -4.69
N GLU A 97 36.08 18.40 -3.84
CA GLU A 97 35.44 17.13 -4.15
C GLU A 97 33.92 17.34 -4.20
N HIS A 98 33.29 16.80 -5.24
CA HIS A 98 31.86 16.88 -5.42
C HIS A 98 31.34 15.50 -5.84
N GLU A 99 30.56 14.89 -4.95
CA GLU A 99 29.82 13.67 -5.26
C GLU A 99 28.54 14.05 -5.98
N THR A 100 28.32 13.47 -7.15
CA THR A 100 27.08 13.63 -7.91
C THR A 100 26.51 12.28 -8.30
N THR A 101 25.18 12.20 -8.30
CA THR A 101 24.47 11.03 -8.83
C THR A 101 23.56 11.43 -9.98
N ILE A 102 23.78 10.79 -11.12
CA ILE A 102 23.07 11.03 -12.37
C ILE A 102 22.09 9.86 -12.60
N TYR A 103 20.81 10.16 -12.80
CA TYR A 103 19.74 9.17 -13.01
C TYR A 103 18.98 9.44 -14.30
N PHE A 104 19.11 8.60 -15.32
CA PHE A 104 18.45 8.80 -16.60
C PHE A 104 17.89 7.50 -17.16
N VAL A 105 16.95 7.61 -18.10
CA VAL A 105 16.34 6.45 -18.76
C VAL A 105 17.07 6.18 -20.07
N ASP A 106 17.68 5.02 -20.21
CA ASP A 106 18.41 4.64 -21.41
C ASP A 106 18.26 3.13 -21.68
N LEU A 107 18.33 2.77 -22.96
CA LEU A 107 18.34 1.38 -23.45
C LEU A 107 19.75 0.92 -23.82
N HIS A 108 20.73 1.82 -23.78
CA HIS A 108 22.13 1.47 -24.02
C HIS A 108 22.65 0.49 -22.98
N THR A 109 23.47 -0.46 -23.43
CA THR A 109 24.17 -1.42 -22.58
C THR A 109 25.66 -1.32 -22.92
N GLY A 110 26.44 -0.76 -22.00
CA GLY A 110 27.85 -0.47 -22.23
C GLY A 110 28.39 0.54 -21.23
N ASP A 111 29.66 0.88 -21.41
CA ASP A 111 30.34 1.90 -20.61
C ASP A 111 29.96 3.30 -21.09
N TYR A 112 29.80 4.22 -20.13
CA TYR A 112 29.56 5.63 -20.42
C TYR A 112 30.86 6.41 -20.28
N SER A 113 31.22 7.18 -21.31
CA SER A 113 32.30 8.16 -21.22
C SER A 113 31.76 9.47 -20.68
N ALA A 114 32.48 10.09 -19.75
CA ALA A 114 32.14 11.40 -19.23
C ALA A 114 33.39 12.26 -19.03
N MET A 115 33.25 13.55 -19.28
CA MET A 115 34.23 14.60 -19.03
C MET A 115 33.70 15.57 -17.98
N VAL A 116 34.58 16.04 -17.10
CA VAL A 116 34.21 17.01 -16.07
C VAL A 116 34.05 18.41 -16.69
N MET A 117 32.92 19.03 -16.40
CA MET A 117 32.51 20.33 -16.89
C MET A 117 32.33 21.29 -15.71
N ALA A 118 32.73 22.55 -15.88
CA ALA A 118 32.56 23.59 -14.86
C ALA A 118 32.19 24.93 -15.50
N ASP A 119 31.47 25.77 -14.76
CA ASP A 119 31.25 27.18 -15.16
C ASP A 119 32.46 28.02 -14.72
N PRO A 120 33.18 28.70 -15.63
CA PRO A 120 34.30 29.56 -15.27
C PRO A 120 33.92 30.68 -14.27
N ALA A 121 32.67 31.14 -14.30
CA ALA A 121 32.17 32.16 -13.40
C ALA A 121 31.73 31.61 -12.03
N ARG A 122 31.48 30.30 -11.93
CA ARG A 122 31.03 29.62 -10.71
C ARG A 122 31.70 28.23 -10.59
N PRO A 123 33.02 28.19 -10.32
CA PRO A 123 33.82 26.97 -10.31
C PRO A 123 33.44 25.99 -9.20
N GLU A 124 32.59 26.39 -8.25
CA GLU A 124 32.01 25.54 -7.23
C GLU A 124 30.98 24.53 -7.76
N TYR A 125 30.39 24.76 -8.94
CA TYR A 125 29.48 23.81 -9.58
C TYR A 125 30.25 22.96 -10.60
N LEU A 126 30.53 21.72 -10.20
CA LEU A 126 31.11 20.69 -11.06
C LEU A 126 29.98 19.80 -11.57
N THR A 127 30.02 19.50 -12.87
CA THR A 127 29.10 18.56 -13.51
C THR A 127 29.86 17.72 -14.53
N THR A 128 29.15 16.90 -15.28
CA THR A 128 29.70 16.15 -16.41
C THR A 128 28.98 16.50 -17.70
N ASP A 129 29.64 16.33 -18.84
CA ASP A 129 29.00 16.36 -20.16
C ASP A 129 27.82 15.38 -20.23
N LEU A 130 27.96 14.17 -19.70
CA LEU A 130 26.91 13.16 -19.62
C LEU A 130 25.68 13.68 -18.86
N ALA A 131 25.89 14.37 -17.72
CA ALA A 131 24.81 14.97 -16.95
C ALA A 131 24.07 16.08 -17.72
N LEU A 132 24.80 16.88 -18.51
CA LEU A 132 24.25 17.97 -19.32
C LEU A 132 23.51 17.45 -20.56
N GLU A 133 24.02 16.42 -21.22
CA GLU A 133 23.37 15.77 -22.37
C GLU A 133 22.07 15.08 -21.95
N THR A 134 22.10 14.37 -20.82
CA THR A 134 20.93 13.68 -20.27
C THR A 134 20.00 14.59 -19.45
N PHE A 135 20.29 15.90 -19.37
CA PHE A 135 19.53 16.85 -18.54
C PHE A 135 18.02 16.73 -18.72
N TRP A 136 17.54 16.77 -19.97
CA TRP A 136 16.10 16.73 -20.24
C TRP A 136 15.48 15.38 -19.89
N ASN A 137 16.21 14.29 -20.06
CA ASN A 137 15.77 12.96 -19.67
C ASN A 137 15.59 12.87 -18.14
N ARG A 138 16.57 13.37 -17.38
CA ARG A 138 16.51 13.48 -15.92
C ARG A 138 15.34 14.36 -15.48
N ALA A 139 15.19 15.53 -16.09
CA ALA A 139 14.14 16.49 -15.77
C ALA A 139 12.73 15.93 -16.02
N ILE A 140 12.52 15.26 -17.16
CA ILE A 140 11.23 14.63 -17.49
C ILE A 140 10.97 13.45 -16.54
N THR A 141 11.96 12.61 -16.28
CA THR A 141 11.84 11.45 -15.39
C THR A 141 11.46 11.87 -13.97
N LEU A 142 12.13 12.89 -13.42
CA LEU A 142 11.79 13.46 -12.11
C LEU A 142 10.42 14.17 -12.15
N GLY A 143 10.17 14.96 -13.19
CA GLY A 143 8.91 15.70 -13.38
C GLY A 143 7.68 14.80 -13.49
N LEU A 144 7.80 13.59 -14.05
CA LEU A 144 6.71 12.62 -14.15
C LEU A 144 6.62 11.69 -12.93
N SER A 145 7.76 11.29 -12.37
CA SER A 145 7.76 10.37 -11.22
C SER A 145 7.17 11.03 -9.97
N ILE A 146 7.56 12.26 -9.63
CA ILE A 146 7.05 12.98 -8.45
C ILE A 146 5.52 13.00 -8.35
N PRO A 147 4.77 13.50 -9.35
CA PRO A 147 3.32 13.51 -9.29
C PRO A 147 2.72 12.10 -9.31
N LEU A 148 3.30 11.16 -10.08
CA LEU A 148 2.81 9.79 -10.14
C LEU A 148 2.87 9.12 -8.77
N PHE A 149 4.01 9.16 -8.09
CA PHE A 149 4.17 8.56 -6.77
C PHE A 149 3.36 9.29 -5.69
N ALA A 150 3.23 10.62 -5.78
CA ALA A 150 2.35 11.38 -4.90
C ALA A 150 0.88 10.92 -5.03
N LEU A 151 0.38 10.72 -6.26
CA LEU A 151 -0.97 10.23 -6.52
C LEU A 151 -1.17 8.79 -6.03
N LEU A 152 -0.18 7.91 -6.24
CA LEU A 152 -0.23 6.53 -5.75
C LEU A 152 -0.27 6.47 -4.21
N ALA A 153 0.62 7.20 -3.55
CA ALA A 153 0.65 7.26 -2.10
C ALA A 153 -0.64 7.86 -1.52
N TRP A 154 -1.16 8.93 -2.14
CA TRP A 154 -2.47 9.50 -1.80
C TRP A 154 -3.60 8.48 -1.92
N GLY A 155 -3.64 7.73 -3.02
CA GLY A 155 -4.64 6.67 -3.25
C GLY A 155 -4.57 5.57 -2.19
N MET A 156 -3.36 5.11 -1.86
CA MET A 156 -3.13 4.09 -0.83
C MET A 156 -3.53 4.58 0.56
N LEU A 157 -3.19 5.83 0.91
CA LEU A 157 -3.59 6.44 2.17
C LEU A 157 -5.11 6.58 2.25
N ARG A 158 -5.77 7.12 1.21
CA ARG A 158 -7.24 7.22 1.17
C ARG A 158 -7.91 5.86 1.34
N TYR A 159 -7.37 4.83 0.69
CA TYR A 159 -7.87 3.47 0.82
C TYR A 159 -7.68 2.92 2.23
N GLY A 160 -6.49 3.07 2.83
CA GLY A 160 -6.18 2.63 4.19
C GLY A 160 -7.04 3.34 5.24
N PHE A 161 -7.17 4.67 5.15
CA PHE A 161 -8.04 5.46 6.02
C PHE A 161 -9.52 5.15 5.80
N GLY A 162 -9.94 4.91 4.55
CA GLY A 162 -11.30 4.48 4.22
C GLY A 162 -11.64 3.16 4.93
N ARG A 163 -10.76 2.15 4.84
CA ARG A 163 -10.92 0.88 5.55
C ARG A 163 -10.92 1.03 7.07
N LEU A 164 -10.06 1.89 7.62
CA LEU A 164 -10.08 2.19 9.05
C LEU A 164 -11.42 2.80 9.49
N ARG A 165 -11.89 3.81 8.76
CA ARG A 165 -13.15 4.50 9.06
C ARG A 165 -14.35 3.55 8.94
N GLU A 166 -14.41 2.76 7.86
CA GLU A 166 -15.45 1.77 7.67
C GLU A 166 -15.42 0.71 8.77
N GLY A 167 -14.23 0.16 9.09
CA GLY A 167 -14.08 -0.81 10.17
C GLY A 167 -14.49 -0.26 11.54
N ARG A 168 -14.19 1.01 11.84
CA ARG A 168 -14.64 1.69 13.06
C ARG A 168 -16.15 1.88 13.09
N ARG A 169 -16.75 2.38 11.99
CA ARG A 169 -18.20 2.56 11.85
C ARG A 169 -18.95 1.24 12.01
N LEU A 170 -18.46 0.18 11.37
CA LEU A 170 -19.04 -1.15 11.45
C LEU A 170 -18.94 -1.75 12.84
N ARG A 171 -17.79 -1.60 13.52
CA ARG A 171 -17.64 -2.00 14.92
C ARG A 171 -18.58 -1.23 15.84
N ALA A 172 -18.75 0.07 15.63
CA ALA A 172 -19.69 0.89 16.40
C ALA A 172 -21.14 0.48 16.14
N ALA A 173 -21.51 0.17 14.89
CA ALA A 173 -22.84 -0.29 14.53
C ALA A 173 -23.20 -1.68 15.09
N LEU A 174 -22.20 -2.49 15.44
CA LEU A 174 -22.33 -3.87 15.93
C LEU A 174 -22.05 -4.03 17.43
N ARG A 175 -21.85 -2.91 18.15
CA ARG A 175 -21.52 -2.90 19.57
C ARG A 175 -22.79 -2.77 20.40
N ASP A 176 -22.93 -3.63 21.41
CA ASP A 176 -23.98 -3.58 22.43
C ASP A 176 -25.40 -3.47 21.83
N LYS A 177 -25.70 -4.29 20.82
CA LYS A 177 -27.00 -4.30 20.14
C LYS A 177 -27.63 -5.70 20.10
N PRO A 178 -28.97 -5.81 20.14
CA PRO A 178 -29.65 -7.09 19.99
C PRO A 178 -29.44 -7.59 18.56
N MET A 179 -28.95 -8.83 18.44
CA MET A 179 -28.70 -9.46 17.14
C MET A 179 -29.77 -10.52 16.87
N ARG A 180 -30.17 -10.65 15.61
CA ARG A 180 -31.09 -11.70 15.16
C ARG A 180 -30.37 -12.66 14.23
N PRO A 181 -30.66 -13.97 14.30
CA PRO A 181 -30.11 -14.92 13.34
C PRO A 181 -30.65 -14.57 11.94
N THR A 182 -29.78 -14.65 10.94
CA THR A 182 -30.17 -14.50 9.54
C THR A 182 -29.40 -15.50 8.68
N MET A 183 -29.95 -15.85 7.52
CA MET A 183 -29.28 -16.70 6.56
C MET A 183 -28.40 -15.85 5.65
N LEU A 184 -27.20 -16.33 5.34
CA LEU A 184 -26.32 -15.72 4.36
C LEU A 184 -25.94 -16.75 3.30
N ARG A 185 -25.54 -16.27 2.12
CA ARG A 185 -25.10 -17.12 1.02
C ARG A 185 -23.58 -17.08 0.88
N LEU A 186 -22.98 -18.26 0.80
CA LEU A 186 -21.56 -18.40 0.46
C LEU A 186 -21.40 -18.24 -1.05
N GLU A 187 -20.83 -17.12 -1.51
CA GLU A 187 -20.68 -16.83 -2.94
C GLU A 187 -19.42 -17.48 -3.54
N GLY A 188 -18.36 -17.65 -2.75
CA GLY A 188 -17.14 -18.25 -3.27
C GLY A 188 -16.00 -18.31 -2.27
N ARG A 189 -15.00 -19.14 -2.59
CA ARG A 189 -13.78 -19.32 -1.80
C ARG A 189 -12.59 -18.75 -2.56
N GLY A 190 -12.12 -17.58 -2.14
CA GLY A 190 -10.94 -16.93 -2.70
C GLY A 190 -9.62 -17.28 -1.97
N PRO A 191 -8.48 -16.81 -2.49
CA PRO A 191 -7.16 -17.06 -1.89
C PRO A 191 -6.96 -16.40 -0.51
N LYS A 192 -7.67 -15.30 -0.23
CA LYS A 192 -7.57 -14.55 1.05
C LYS A 192 -8.69 -14.86 2.05
N GLY A 193 -9.67 -15.68 1.67
CA GLY A 193 -10.86 -15.93 2.49
C GLY A 193 -12.05 -16.40 1.69
N TRP A 194 -13.18 -16.56 2.35
CA TRP A 194 -14.47 -16.81 1.72
C TRP A 194 -15.26 -15.51 1.60
N ALA A 195 -15.99 -15.36 0.49
CA ALA A 195 -16.90 -14.26 0.19
C ALA A 195 -18.33 -14.67 0.56
N VAL A 196 -18.96 -13.85 1.38
CA VAL A 196 -20.34 -14.07 1.86
C VAL A 196 -21.17 -12.86 1.52
N ALA A 197 -22.26 -13.06 0.81
CA ALA A 197 -23.30 -12.05 0.67
C ALA A 197 -24.43 -12.32 1.66
N GLY A 198 -24.99 -11.25 2.22
CA GLY A 198 -26.24 -11.38 2.96
C GLY A 198 -27.39 -11.64 2.01
N VAL A 199 -28.44 -12.28 2.51
CA VAL A 199 -29.71 -12.41 1.82
C VAL A 199 -30.78 -11.86 2.75
N ASP A 200 -31.70 -11.05 2.22
CA ASP A 200 -32.86 -10.60 2.98
C ASP A 200 -33.89 -11.73 3.13
N HIS A 201 -35.01 -11.48 3.82
CA HIS A 201 -36.04 -12.49 4.02
C HIS A 201 -36.68 -12.99 2.71
N ASN A 202 -36.57 -12.20 1.63
CA ASN A 202 -37.08 -12.50 0.29
C ASN A 202 -36.03 -13.16 -0.61
N GLY A 203 -34.83 -13.42 -0.09
CA GLY A 203 -33.71 -13.97 -0.87
C GLY A 203 -33.03 -12.95 -1.79
N ALA A 204 -33.29 -11.65 -1.63
CA ALA A 204 -32.57 -10.62 -2.35
C ALA A 204 -31.19 -10.36 -1.72
N PRO A 205 -30.15 -10.13 -2.52
CA PRO A 205 -28.79 -9.97 -2.02
C PRO A 205 -28.62 -8.66 -1.23
N VAL A 206 -28.20 -8.77 0.03
CA VAL A 206 -27.70 -7.65 0.83
C VAL A 206 -26.24 -7.44 0.46
N ARG A 207 -25.95 -6.26 -0.12
CA ARG A 207 -24.76 -5.89 -0.91
C ARG A 207 -23.42 -5.80 -0.16
N ARG A 208 -23.18 -6.62 0.87
CA ARG A 208 -21.90 -6.60 1.62
C ARG A 208 -21.22 -7.96 1.56
N VAL A 209 -20.05 -7.97 0.94
CA VAL A 209 -19.15 -9.12 0.90
C VAL A 209 -18.21 -9.09 2.10
N TRP A 210 -18.20 -10.16 2.88
CA TRP A 210 -17.29 -10.31 4.01
C TRP A 210 -16.01 -11.03 3.60
N ALA A 211 -14.85 -10.49 3.97
CA ALA A 211 -13.57 -11.15 3.79
C ALA A 211 -13.21 -11.95 5.05
N VAL A 212 -13.56 -13.23 5.05
CA VAL A 212 -13.45 -14.05 6.25
C VAL A 212 -12.21 -14.94 6.22
N PRO A 213 -11.40 -15.03 7.31
CA PRO A 213 -10.16 -15.81 7.30
C PRO A 213 -10.39 -17.28 6.93
N ARG A 214 -9.49 -17.86 6.12
CA ARG A 214 -9.59 -19.27 5.66
C ARG A 214 -9.68 -20.30 6.80
N ARG A 215 -9.08 -20.00 7.96
CA ARG A 215 -9.08 -20.88 9.15
C ARG A 215 -10.39 -20.80 9.95
N ALA A 216 -11.22 -19.79 9.72
CA ALA A 216 -12.55 -19.71 10.33
C ALA A 216 -13.54 -20.46 9.44
N LYS A 217 -14.06 -21.58 9.94
CA LYS A 217 -15.08 -22.36 9.23
C LYS A 217 -16.45 -21.68 9.44
N PRO A 218 -17.27 -21.48 8.41
CA PRO A 218 -18.65 -21.00 8.59
C PRO A 218 -19.50 -22.04 9.33
N VAL A 219 -20.54 -21.59 10.01
CA VAL A 219 -21.66 -22.46 10.41
C VAL A 219 -22.53 -22.69 9.19
N VAL A 220 -22.56 -23.91 8.66
CA VAL A 220 -23.34 -24.26 7.46
C VAL A 220 -24.74 -24.71 7.89
N LEU A 221 -25.78 -24.12 7.30
CA LEU A 221 -27.17 -24.51 7.51
C LEU A 221 -27.64 -25.49 6.44
N ASP A 222 -27.24 -25.26 5.20
CA ASP A 222 -27.56 -26.12 4.05
C ASP A 222 -26.34 -26.13 3.12
N ALA A 223 -25.68 -27.29 3.03
CA ALA A 223 -24.47 -27.46 2.23
C ALA A 223 -24.77 -27.44 0.72
N ASP A 224 -25.93 -27.98 0.32
CA ASP A 224 -26.32 -28.11 -1.09
C ASP A 224 -26.69 -26.74 -1.68
N LYS A 225 -27.29 -25.87 -0.85
CA LYS A 225 -27.65 -24.49 -1.25
C LYS A 225 -26.58 -23.46 -0.90
N GLY A 226 -25.50 -23.86 -0.23
CA GLY A 226 -24.44 -22.96 0.21
C GLY A 226 -24.91 -21.90 1.22
N LEU A 227 -25.91 -22.23 2.04
CA LEU A 227 -26.47 -21.34 3.05
C LEU A 227 -25.71 -21.49 4.37
N ILE A 228 -25.35 -20.37 4.96
CA ILE A 228 -24.61 -20.30 6.21
C ILE A 228 -25.35 -19.42 7.23
N LEU A 229 -25.09 -19.66 8.51
CA LEU A 229 -25.63 -18.85 9.58
C LEU A 229 -24.86 -17.53 9.72
N GLY A 230 -25.61 -16.45 9.75
CA GLY A 230 -25.15 -15.13 10.12
C GLY A 230 -26.01 -14.50 11.22
N VAL A 231 -25.62 -13.29 11.59
CA VAL A 231 -26.36 -12.44 12.52
C VAL A 231 -26.61 -11.08 11.87
N THR A 232 -27.78 -10.49 12.13
CA THR A 232 -28.12 -9.15 11.68
C THR A 232 -28.50 -8.24 12.83
N VAL A 233 -28.12 -6.97 12.69
CA VAL A 233 -28.60 -5.87 13.55
C VAL A 233 -29.62 -5.07 12.75
N ASP A 234 -30.85 -5.03 13.23
CA ASP A 234 -31.95 -4.24 12.66
C ASP A 234 -32.22 -4.52 11.16
N GLY A 235 -31.81 -5.70 10.64
CA GLY A 235 -31.92 -6.04 9.22
C GLY A 235 -30.88 -5.36 8.31
N SER A 236 -30.06 -4.45 8.84
CA SER A 236 -29.20 -3.55 8.06
C SER A 236 -27.77 -4.07 7.86
N VAL A 237 -27.25 -4.84 8.81
CA VAL A 237 -25.88 -5.35 8.79
C VAL A 237 -25.90 -6.84 9.08
N ALA A 238 -25.76 -7.65 8.03
CA ALA A 238 -25.73 -9.10 8.12
C ALA A 238 -24.28 -9.61 8.12
N MET A 239 -23.82 -10.24 9.21
CA MET A 239 -22.44 -10.68 9.43
C MET A 239 -22.37 -12.22 9.60
N PRO A 240 -21.42 -12.92 8.95
CA PRO A 240 -21.29 -14.37 9.10
C PRO A 240 -20.78 -14.76 10.50
N LEU A 241 -21.15 -15.96 10.96
CA LEU A 241 -20.61 -16.58 12.18
C LEU A 241 -19.58 -17.66 11.85
N ASP A 242 -18.54 -17.79 12.67
CA ASP A 242 -17.65 -18.95 12.63
C ASP A 242 -18.21 -20.10 13.47
N ALA A 243 -17.84 -21.34 13.12
CA ALA A 243 -18.26 -22.55 13.82
C ALA A 243 -17.86 -22.57 15.31
N LYS A 244 -16.91 -21.72 15.72
CA LYS A 244 -16.50 -21.55 17.12
C LYS A 244 -17.20 -20.38 17.82
N LEU A 245 -18.07 -19.64 17.12
CA LEU A 245 -18.85 -18.50 17.62
C LEU A 245 -18.00 -17.44 18.34
N ARG A 246 -16.79 -17.15 17.83
CA ARG A 246 -15.80 -16.28 18.47
C ARG A 246 -15.94 -14.81 18.11
N TRP A 247 -16.68 -14.49 17.05
CA TRP A 247 -16.86 -13.11 16.62
C TRP A 247 -17.98 -12.38 17.35
N VAL A 248 -18.76 -13.07 18.17
CA VAL A 248 -19.81 -12.47 19.00
C VAL A 248 -19.54 -12.87 20.46
N ASP A 249 -19.83 -11.97 21.39
CA ASP A 249 -19.61 -12.12 22.82
C ASP A 249 -20.66 -13.00 23.52
N PHE A 250 -20.92 -14.20 22.96
CA PHE A 250 -21.74 -15.20 23.61
C PHE A 250 -21.10 -15.71 24.91
N THR A 251 -21.92 -15.98 25.93
CA THR A 251 -21.49 -16.71 27.13
C THR A 251 -21.21 -18.18 26.77
N LYS A 252 -20.53 -18.92 27.67
CA LYS A 252 -20.29 -20.36 27.43
C LYS A 252 -21.60 -21.14 27.27
N GLN A 253 -22.58 -20.87 28.14
CA GLN A 253 -23.90 -21.49 28.12
C GLN A 253 -24.66 -21.18 26.82
N GLU A 254 -24.64 -19.93 26.36
CA GLU A 254 -25.30 -19.54 25.09
C GLU A 254 -24.67 -20.23 23.87
N ARG A 255 -23.33 -20.41 23.85
CA ARG A 255 -22.65 -21.12 22.77
C ARG A 255 -23.02 -22.60 22.73
N GLU A 256 -23.10 -23.24 23.90
CA GLU A 256 -23.50 -24.63 24.02
C GLU A 256 -24.95 -24.83 23.58
N ALA A 257 -25.87 -23.96 24.02
CA ALA A 257 -27.26 -23.97 23.59
C ALA A 257 -27.40 -23.81 22.06
N LEU A 258 -26.68 -22.85 21.47
CA LEU A 258 -26.69 -22.64 20.02
C LEU A 258 -26.09 -23.84 19.27
N SER A 259 -24.97 -24.39 19.74
CA SER A 259 -24.30 -25.53 19.10
C SER A 259 -25.15 -26.80 19.14
N ASN A 260 -25.86 -27.03 20.26
CA ASN A 260 -26.79 -28.14 20.40
C ASN A 260 -28.00 -27.97 19.48
N SER A 261 -28.52 -26.75 19.32
CA SER A 261 -29.62 -26.47 18.39
C SER A 261 -29.25 -26.64 16.91
N LEU A 262 -27.95 -26.54 16.57
CA LEU A 262 -27.43 -26.68 15.21
C LEU A 262 -27.12 -28.14 14.83
N THR A 263 -27.00 -29.03 15.81
CA THR A 263 -26.65 -30.45 15.62
C THR A 263 -27.85 -31.39 15.79
N ALA A 264 -28.97 -30.91 16.32
CA ALA A 264 -30.18 -31.69 16.65
C ALA A 264 -31.28 -31.55 15.59
#